data_AF-A0A0C9TQE4-F1
#
_entry.id   AF-A0A0C9TQE4-F1
#
_cell.length_a   1.000
_cell.length_b   1.000
_cell.length_c   1.000
_cell.angle_alpha   90.00
_cell.angle_beta   90.00
_cell.angle_gamma   90.00
#
_symmetry.space_group_name_H-M   'P 1'
#
loop_
_entity.id
_entity.type
_entity.pdbx_description
1 polymer ?
#
loop_
_entity_poly.entity_id
_entity_poly.type
_entity_poly.pdbx_seq_one_letter_code
_entity_poly.pdbx_strand_id
1 'polypeptide(L)'
;MRRRASVVSPDGRLIANNDNKGTVIIREISDEGEQKIKISIETNIAMSHDGICFIPNAEKIACAMAGGIQIFDIESGEPSLPPMKYPEPFVGRIVGSRVGSQLFSGSCEGTILRWDTETGEPIGQP
;
A
#
# COMPACT_ATOMS: atom_id res chain seq x y z
N MET A 1 -3.76 14.41 -17.51
CA MET A 1 -3.50 14.88 -16.12
C MET A 1 -2.87 13.73 -15.36
N ARG A 2 -1.59 13.81 -14.95
CA ARG A 2 -0.91 12.73 -14.20
C ARG A 2 -1.46 12.72 -12.78
N ARG A 3 -2.37 11.81 -12.49
CA ARG A 3 -2.92 11.62 -11.15
C ARG A 3 -2.00 10.64 -10.40
N ARG A 4 -1.45 11.06 -9.25
CA ARG A 4 -0.55 10.28 -8.39
C ARG A 4 -1.21 10.12 -7.03
N ALA A 5 -1.14 8.93 -6.43
CA ALA A 5 -1.48 8.78 -5.03
C ALA A 5 -0.33 9.34 -4.19
N SER A 6 -0.66 9.93 -3.03
CA SER A 6 0.31 10.35 -2.04
C SER A 6 -0.22 9.99 -0.67
N VAL A 7 0.59 9.28 0.12
CA VAL A 7 0.26 8.96 1.51
C VAL A 7 1.40 9.34 2.43
N VAL A 8 1.08 9.71 3.65
CA VAL A 8 2.03 10.04 4.71
C VAL A 8 1.96 8.93 5.77
N SER A 9 3.11 8.51 6.29
CA SER A 9 3.15 7.52 7.37
C SER A 9 2.47 8.05 8.64
N PRO A 10 1.99 7.17 9.52
CA PRO A 10 1.31 7.58 10.75
C PRO A 10 2.14 8.49 11.67
N ASP A 11 3.47 8.33 11.67
CA ASP A 11 4.42 9.14 12.42
C ASP A 11 4.84 10.45 11.71
N GLY A 12 4.39 10.67 10.48
CA GLY A 12 4.68 11.87 9.69
C GLY A 12 6.07 11.90 9.04
N ARG A 13 6.89 10.86 9.19
CA ARG A 13 8.29 10.86 8.74
C ARG A 13 8.49 10.39 7.31
N LEU A 14 7.55 9.63 6.76
CA LEU A 14 7.62 9.09 5.41
C LEU A 14 6.50 9.64 4.52
N ILE A 15 6.83 9.91 3.27
CA ILE A 15 5.87 10.13 2.18
C ILE A 15 6.06 9.04 1.15
N ALA A 16 4.99 8.36 0.77
CA ALA A 16 4.99 7.46 -0.38
C ALA A 16 4.18 8.05 -1.53
N ASN A 17 4.73 7.97 -2.73
CA ASN A 17 4.05 8.29 -3.97
C ASN A 17 4.17 7.12 -4.93
N ASN A 18 3.11 6.82 -5.67
CA ASN A 18 3.17 5.88 -6.78
C ASN A 18 3.11 6.60 -8.14
N ASP A 19 3.63 5.96 -9.16
CA ASP A 19 3.43 6.35 -10.55
C ASP A 19 2.60 5.30 -11.33
N ASN A 20 2.31 5.63 -12.59
CA ASN A 20 1.52 4.76 -13.47
C ASN A 20 2.33 3.60 -14.08
N LYS A 21 3.64 3.56 -13.83
CA LYS A 21 4.53 2.47 -14.26
C LYS A 21 4.70 1.40 -13.18
N GLY A 22 4.11 1.62 -12.01
CA GLY A 22 4.18 0.67 -10.89
C GLY A 22 5.38 0.90 -9.99
N THR A 23 5.97 2.09 -10.02
CA THR A 23 7.02 2.44 -9.09
C THR A 23 6.41 3.13 -7.87
N VAL A 24 6.80 2.68 -6.67
CA VAL A 24 6.49 3.35 -5.40
C VAL A 24 7.76 3.99 -4.87
N ILE A 25 7.77 5.31 -4.75
CA ILE A 25 8.89 6.08 -4.22
C ILE A 25 8.53 6.50 -2.81
N ILE A 26 9.37 6.12 -1.85
CA ILE A 26 9.25 6.50 -0.44
C ILE A 26 10.35 7.49 -0.11
N ARG A 27 9.96 8.59 0.54
CA ARG A 27 10.86 9.67 0.96
C ARG A 27 10.79 9.83 2.46
N GLU A 28 11.94 10.05 3.08
CA GLU A 28 12.03 10.55 4.45
C GLU A 28 11.94 12.07 4.46
N ILE A 29 11.18 12.60 5.42
CA ILE A 29 11.10 14.04 5.72
C ILE A 29 11.93 14.29 6.99
N SER A 30 12.86 15.25 6.94
CA SER A 30 13.55 15.74 8.13
C SER A 30 12.68 16.72 8.93
N ASP A 31 13.07 17.01 10.17
CA ASP A 31 12.41 18.02 11.01
C ASP A 31 12.42 19.43 10.38
N GLU A 32 13.37 19.69 9.47
CA GLU A 32 13.52 20.95 8.73
C GLU A 32 12.68 20.96 7.43
N GLY A 33 11.96 19.87 7.14
CA GLY A 33 11.13 19.71 5.94
C GLY A 33 11.89 19.26 4.69
N GLU A 34 13.17 18.89 4.79
CA GLU A 34 13.91 18.33 3.66
C GLU A 34 13.39 16.94 3.31
N GLN A 35 13.24 16.65 2.02
CA GLN A 35 12.82 15.33 1.54
C GLN A 35 13.97 14.61 0.84
N LYS A 36 14.26 13.37 1.24
CA LYS A 36 15.25 12.50 0.59
C LYS A 36 14.60 11.18 0.21
N ILE A 37 14.93 10.67 -0.98
CA ILE A 37 14.45 9.34 -1.39
C ILE A 37 15.11 8.31 -0.47
N LYS A 38 14.28 7.58 0.29
CA LYS A 38 14.70 6.45 1.11
C LYS A 38 14.82 5.21 0.24
N ILE A 39 13.75 4.89 -0.51
CA ILE A 39 13.69 3.71 -1.36
C ILE A 39 12.76 3.91 -2.56
N SER A 40 13.03 3.18 -3.64
CA SER A 40 12.17 3.05 -4.81
C SER A 40 11.86 1.57 -5.00
N ILE A 41 10.58 1.21 -5.00
CA ILE A 41 10.09 -0.16 -5.10
C ILE A 41 9.43 -0.34 -6.47
N GLU A 42 9.97 -1.25 -7.28
CA GLU A 42 9.43 -1.57 -8.60
C GLU A 42 8.40 -2.71 -8.49
N THR A 43 7.12 -2.37 -8.50
CA THR A 43 6.04 -3.36 -8.45
C THR A 43 5.72 -3.97 -9.82
N ASN A 44 6.21 -3.33 -10.91
CA ASN A 44 5.96 -3.70 -12.30
C ASN A 44 4.47 -3.77 -12.69
N ILE A 45 3.56 -3.14 -11.93
CA ILE A 45 2.12 -3.17 -12.16
C ILE A 45 1.54 -1.77 -12.11
N ALA A 46 0.72 -1.41 -13.11
CA ALA A 46 0.01 -0.14 -13.13
C ALA A 46 -0.92 0.00 -11.91
N MET A 47 -0.68 1.02 -11.09
CA MET A 47 -1.41 1.23 -9.84
C MET A 47 -2.57 2.22 -9.98
N SER A 48 -3.57 2.04 -9.11
CA SER A 48 -4.70 2.95 -8.98
C SER A 48 -4.36 4.21 -8.15
N HIS A 49 -5.19 5.25 -8.27
CA HIS A 49 -4.99 6.55 -7.59
C HIS A 49 -5.05 6.52 -6.07
N ASP A 50 -5.65 5.50 -5.47
CA ASP A 50 -5.70 5.35 -4.01
C ASP A 50 -5.29 3.92 -3.63
N GLY A 51 -4.27 3.43 -4.33
CA GLY A 51 -3.78 2.06 -4.23
C GLY A 51 -2.56 1.87 -3.35
N ILE A 52 -2.18 2.84 -2.53
CA ILE A 52 -1.07 2.68 -1.57
C ILE A 52 -1.51 3.12 -0.18
N CYS A 53 -1.03 2.43 0.85
CA CYS A 53 -1.15 2.91 2.23
C CYS A 53 -0.05 2.32 3.12
N PHE A 54 0.41 3.12 4.10
CA PHE A 54 1.30 2.62 5.14
C PHE A 54 0.55 1.71 6.11
N ILE A 55 1.22 0.64 6.54
CA ILE A 55 0.82 -0.14 7.71
C ILE A 55 1.23 0.64 8.98
N PRO A 56 0.49 0.53 10.12
CA PRO A 56 0.62 1.46 11.26
C PRO A 56 2.01 1.75 11.81
N ASN A 57 2.92 0.78 11.77
CA ASN A 57 4.29 0.94 12.25
C ASN A 57 5.23 1.61 11.25
N ALA A 58 4.74 1.98 10.06
CA ALA A 58 5.51 2.59 8.97
C ALA A 58 6.71 1.74 8.47
N GLU A 59 6.74 0.44 8.79
CA GLU A 59 7.77 -0.49 8.32
C GLU A 59 7.39 -1.12 6.98
N LYS A 60 6.09 -1.17 6.68
CA LYS A 60 5.55 -1.81 5.48
C LYS A 60 4.60 -0.88 4.73
N ILE A 61 4.53 -1.07 3.42
CA ILE A 61 3.55 -0.41 2.55
C ILE A 61 2.71 -1.46 1.82
N ALA A 62 1.39 -1.27 1.84
CA ALA A 62 0.47 -2.05 1.03
C ALA A 62 0.24 -1.36 -0.31
N CYS A 63 0.24 -2.15 -1.37
CA CYS A 63 0.11 -1.72 -2.75
C CYS A 63 -1.01 -2.54 -3.43
N ALA A 64 -2.07 -1.85 -3.83
CA ALA A 64 -3.13 -2.40 -4.65
C ALA A 64 -2.64 -2.58 -6.09
N MET A 65 -2.77 -3.80 -6.60
CA MET A 65 -2.30 -4.21 -7.92
C MET A 65 -3.39 -4.98 -8.67
N ALA A 66 -3.15 -5.29 -9.95
CA ALA A 66 -4.09 -6.09 -10.73
C ALA A 66 -4.29 -7.48 -10.08
N GLY A 67 -5.49 -7.73 -9.56
CA GLY A 67 -5.86 -9.02 -8.95
C GLY A 67 -5.65 -9.14 -7.44
N GLY A 68 -5.22 -8.08 -6.75
CA GLY A 68 -5.09 -8.13 -5.30
C GLY A 68 -4.17 -7.08 -4.71
N ILE A 69 -3.55 -7.41 -3.60
CA ILE A 69 -2.72 -6.49 -2.82
C ILE A 69 -1.38 -7.15 -2.53
N GLN A 70 -0.30 -6.39 -2.67
CA GLN A 70 1.05 -6.80 -2.29
C GLN A 70 1.53 -5.92 -1.14
N ILE A 71 2.11 -6.54 -0.11
CA ILE A 71 2.77 -5.82 0.98
C ILE A 71 4.28 -5.87 0.75
N PHE A 72 4.92 -4.72 0.84
CA PHE A 72 6.37 -4.56 0.73
C PHE A 72 6.95 -4.07 2.04
N ASP A 73 8.10 -4.61 2.40
CA ASP A 73 8.94 -4.10 3.47
C ASP A 73 9.72 -2.87 2.97
N ILE A 74 9.73 -1.80 3.74
CA ILE A 74 10.27 -0.50 3.31
C ILE A 74 11.80 -0.46 3.40
N GLU A 75 12.42 -1.26 4.28
CA GLU A 75 13.87 -1.29 4.43
C GLU A 75 14.54 -2.08 3.31
N SER A 76 13.97 -3.23 2.95
CA SER A 76 14.48 -4.10 1.88
C SER A 76 13.92 -3.77 0.51
N GLY A 77 12.71 -3.20 0.42
CA GLY A 77 11.98 -3.00 -0.82
C GLY A 77 11.36 -4.29 -1.39
N GLU A 78 11.45 -5.39 -0.67
CA GLU A 78 11.01 -6.71 -1.11
C GLU A 78 9.58 -7.02 -0.63
N PRO A 79 8.84 -7.90 -1.34
CA PRO A 79 7.59 -8.45 -0.85
C PRO A 79 7.74 -9.08 0.54
N SER A 80 7.01 -8.55 1.53
CA SER A 80 7.01 -9.12 2.89
C SER A 80 6.09 -10.34 3.01
N LEU A 81 5.13 -10.49 2.09
CA LEU A 81 4.12 -11.55 2.06
C LEU A 81 3.85 -11.98 0.60
N PRO A 82 3.26 -13.16 0.37
CA PRO A 82 2.69 -13.47 -0.93
C PRO A 82 1.57 -12.49 -1.33
N PRO A 83 1.27 -12.34 -2.64
CA PRO A 83 0.10 -11.59 -3.10
C PRO A 83 -1.20 -12.00 -2.40
N MET A 84 -1.86 -11.04 -1.75
CA MET A 84 -3.20 -11.20 -1.19
C MET A 84 -4.22 -11.14 -2.33
N LYS A 85 -4.65 -12.31 -2.80
CA LYS A 85 -5.51 -12.43 -3.99
C LYS A 85 -6.94 -12.05 -3.66
N TYR A 86 -7.48 -11.11 -4.43
CA TYR A 86 -8.89 -10.78 -4.37
C TYR A 86 -9.67 -11.77 -5.28
N PRO A 87 -10.78 -12.37 -4.82
CA PRO A 87 -11.51 -13.38 -5.59
C PRO A 87 -12.25 -12.83 -6.83
N GLU A 88 -12.54 -11.54 -6.86
CA GLU A 88 -13.24 -10.81 -7.91
C GLU A 88 -12.34 -9.76 -8.58
N PRO A 89 -12.76 -9.17 -9.72
CA PRO A 89 -12.12 -7.99 -10.29
C PRO A 89 -11.92 -6.89 -9.24
N PHE A 90 -10.67 -6.76 -8.79
CA PHE A 90 -10.30 -5.86 -7.71
C PHE A 90 -10.15 -4.43 -8.23
N VAL A 91 -10.84 -3.49 -7.59
CA VAL A 91 -10.60 -2.06 -7.82
C VAL A 91 -9.61 -1.63 -6.76
N GLY A 92 -8.46 -1.11 -7.19
CA GLY A 92 -7.30 -0.88 -6.32
C GLY A 92 -7.44 0.23 -5.28
N ARG A 93 -8.53 0.28 -4.53
CA ARG A 93 -8.77 1.12 -3.36
C ARG A 93 -8.47 0.29 -2.13
N ILE A 94 -7.50 0.76 -1.35
CA ILE A 94 -7.13 0.13 -0.08
C ILE A 94 -7.02 1.20 1.00
N VAL A 95 -7.33 0.81 2.24
CA VAL A 95 -7.15 1.66 3.41
C VAL A 95 -6.59 0.84 4.56
N GLY A 96 -5.50 1.32 5.16
CA GLY A 96 -4.93 0.73 6.37
C GLY A 96 -5.69 1.16 7.61
N SER A 97 -5.96 0.22 8.53
CA SER A 97 -6.34 0.57 9.89
C SER A 97 -5.17 1.31 10.54
N ARG A 98 -5.45 2.35 11.34
CA ARG A 98 -4.43 2.99 12.20
C ARG A 98 -4.28 2.30 13.56
N VAL A 99 -5.18 1.36 13.86
CA VAL A 99 -5.24 0.62 15.12
C VAL A 99 -5.17 -0.86 14.77
N GLY A 100 -3.96 -1.42 14.84
CA GLY A 100 -3.65 -2.82 14.55
C GLY A 100 -3.27 -3.15 13.10
N SER A 101 -2.76 -4.36 12.90
CA SER A 101 -2.27 -4.90 11.62
C SER A 101 -3.40 -5.33 10.67
N GLN A 102 -4.20 -4.37 10.21
CA GLN A 102 -5.35 -4.64 9.35
C GLN A 102 -5.42 -3.70 8.14
N LEU A 103 -5.91 -4.25 7.03
CA LEU A 103 -6.14 -3.56 5.78
C LEU A 103 -7.56 -3.84 5.28
N PHE A 104 -8.20 -2.85 4.69
CA PHE A 104 -9.48 -3.01 4.00
C PHE A 104 -9.33 -2.70 2.53
N SER A 105 -10.12 -3.40 1.72
CA SER A 105 -10.09 -3.29 0.27
C SER A 105 -11.50 -3.48 -0.30
N GLY A 106 -11.84 -2.78 -1.36
CA GLY A 106 -13.16 -2.87 -2.00
C GLY A 106 -13.10 -3.28 -3.47
N SER A 107 -14.09 -4.05 -3.94
CA SER A 107 -14.27 -4.34 -5.37
C SER A 107 -15.25 -3.37 -6.04
N CYS A 108 -15.32 -3.40 -7.37
CA CYS A 108 -16.37 -2.69 -8.12
C CYS A 108 -17.77 -3.25 -7.84
N GLU A 109 -17.85 -4.51 -7.40
CA GLU A 109 -19.10 -5.21 -7.11
C GLU A 109 -19.62 -4.91 -5.69
N GLY A 110 -18.92 -4.07 -4.92
CA GLY A 110 -19.34 -3.65 -3.58
C GLY A 110 -18.89 -4.58 -2.46
N THR A 111 -18.16 -5.65 -2.77
CA THR A 111 -17.53 -6.53 -1.77
C THR A 111 -16.44 -5.75 -1.03
N ILE A 112 -16.43 -5.82 0.31
CA ILE A 112 -15.34 -5.28 1.13
C ILE A 112 -14.66 -6.46 1.82
N LEU A 113 -13.36 -6.60 1.59
CA LEU A 113 -12.55 -7.57 2.31
C LEU A 113 -11.66 -6.87 3.34
N ARG A 114 -11.52 -7.54 4.48
CA ARG A 114 -10.61 -7.19 5.57
C ARG A 114 -9.48 -8.21 5.57
N TRP A 115 -8.25 -7.74 5.73
CA TRP A 115 -7.04 -8.54 5.70
C TRP A 115 -6.23 -8.33 6.98
N ASP A 116 -5.57 -9.40 7.42
CA ASP A 116 -4.49 -9.34 8.39
C ASP A 116 -3.18 -9.00 7.67
N THR A 117 -2.50 -7.94 8.07
CA THR A 117 -1.30 -7.46 7.35
C THR A 117 -0.01 -8.17 7.75
N GLU A 118 -0.03 -9.03 8.76
CA GLU A 118 1.13 -9.85 9.14
C GLU A 118 1.10 -11.22 8.47
N THR A 119 -0.09 -11.77 8.22
CA THR A 119 -0.26 -13.10 7.61
C THR A 119 -0.68 -13.03 6.14
N GLY A 120 -1.34 -11.95 5.74
CA GLY A 120 -1.94 -11.78 4.41
C GLY A 120 -3.26 -12.53 4.24
N GLU A 121 -3.82 -13.07 5.32
CA GLU A 121 -5.07 -13.83 5.28
C GLU A 121 -6.30 -12.92 5.38
N PRO A 122 -7.42 -13.26 4.71
CA PRO A 122 -8.68 -12.56 4.89
C PRO A 122 -9.25 -12.81 6.29
N ILE A 123 -9.72 -11.75 6.94
CA ILE A 123 -10.36 -11.81 8.26
C ILE A 123 -11.88 -11.80 8.08
N GLY A 124 -12.52 -12.92 8.40
CA GLY A 124 -13.98 -13.06 8.33
C GLY A 124 -14.48 -13.40 6.92
N GLN A 125 -15.81 -13.40 6.78
CA GLN A 125 -16.46 -13.52 5.47
C GLN A 125 -16.75 -12.11 4.92
N PRO A 126 -16.75 -11.93 3.58
CA PRO A 126 -17.23 -10.70 2.96
C PRO A 126 -18.66 -10.32 3.38
#